data_AF-A0A9E4BS88-F1
#
_entry.id   AF-A0A9E4BS88-F1
#
_cell.length_a   1.000
_cell.length_b   1.000
_cell.length_c   1.000
_cell.angle_alpha   90.00
_cell.angle_beta   90.00
_cell.angle_gamma   90.00
#
_symmetry.space_group_name_H-M   'P 1'
#
loop_
_entity.id
_entity.type
_entity.pdbx_description
1 polymer ?
#
loop_
_entity_poly.entity_id
_entity_poly.type
_entity_poly.pdbx_seq_one_letter_code
_entity_poly.pdbx_strand_id
1 'polypeptide(L)' 'MFKDKQTFEISLETHQKAFLDEVAARYRLEDASKAVRCLVNFAIDEPDEQDRIFDEVRCLDCG' A
#
# COMPACT_ATOMS: atom_id res chain seq x y z
N MET A 1 16.32 -16.92 10.56
CA MET A 1 15.36 -16.98 9.45
C MET A 1 15.59 -15.73 8.61
N PHE A 2 16.24 -15.87 7.46
CA PHE A 2 16.41 -14.75 6.54
C PHE A 2 15.03 -14.40 6.00
N LYS A 3 14.57 -13.17 6.20
CA LYS A 3 13.39 -12.68 5.49
C LYS A 3 13.84 -12.47 4.05
N ASP A 4 13.48 -13.38 3.16
CA ASP A 4 13.76 -13.25 1.73
C ASP A 4 13.02 -12.03 1.19
N LYS A 5 13.71 -10.88 1.16
CA LYS A 5 13.18 -9.65 0.56
C LYS A 5 13.37 -9.76 -0.94
N GLN A 6 12.28 -9.98 -1.66
CA GLN A 6 12.25 -9.92 -3.12
C GLN A 6 11.65 -8.58 -3.57
N THR A 7 12.11 -8.10 -4.73
CA THR A 7 11.56 -6.92 -5.38
C THR A 7 10.51 -7.37 -6.39
N PHE A 8 9.33 -6.77 -6.32
CA PHE A 8 8.22 -6.99 -7.25
C PHE A 8 7.88 -5.67 -7.94
N GLU A 9 7.55 -5.74 -9.22
CA GLU A 9 7.06 -4.59 -9.98
C GLU A 9 5.52 -4.58 -9.94
N ILE A 10 4.95 -3.42 -9.61
CA ILE A 10 3.51 -3.18 -9.61
C ILE A 10 3.22 -1.87 -10.31
N SER A 11 2.10 -1.81 -11.04
CA SER A 11 1.63 -0.59 -11.70
C SER A 11 0.75 0.21 -10.75
N LEU A 12 1.04 1.51 -10.62
CA LEU A 12 0.28 2.46 -9.82
C LEU A 12 0.06 3.73 -10.63
N GLU A 13 -1.07 4.39 -10.40
CA GLU A 13 -1.30 5.73 -10.92
C GLU A 13 -0.37 6.75 -10.25
N THR A 14 -0.09 7.85 -10.96
CA THR A 14 0.84 8.88 -10.46
C THR A 14 0.40 9.44 -9.10
N HIS A 15 -0.91 9.64 -8.90
CA HIS A 15 -1.46 10.15 -7.64
C HIS A 15 -1.33 9.12 -6.49
N GLN A 16 -1.43 7.82 -6.79
CA GLN A 16 -1.26 6.75 -5.80
C GLN A 16 0.20 6.68 -5.34
N LYS A 17 1.15 6.82 -6.26
CA LYS A 17 2.58 6.89 -5.91
C LYS A 17 2.89 8.14 -5.08
N ALA A 18 2.35 9.30 -5.44
CA ALA A 18 2.52 10.53 -4.68
C ALA A 18 1.99 10.40 -3.24
N PHE A 19 0.81 9.79 -3.07
CA PHE A 19 0.27 9.47 -1.74
C PHE A 19 1.24 8.61 -0.91
N LEU A 20 1.81 7.54 -1.51
CA LEU A 20 2.76 6.67 -0.82
C LEU A 20 4.05 7.41 -0.42
N ASP A 21 4.54 8.33 -1.26
CA ASP A 21 5.71 9.16 -0.94
C ASP A 21 5.41 10.14 0.21
N GLU A 22 4.23 10.76 0.21
CA GLU A 22 3.80 11.64 1.31
C GLU A 22 3.64 10.89 2.63
N VAL A 23 3.06 9.69 2.60
CA VAL A 23 2.95 8.81 3.77
C VAL A 23 4.34 8.43 4.27
N ALA A 24 5.26 8.04 3.39
CA ALA A 24 6.62 7.72 3.76
C ALA A 24 7.32 8.92 4.43
N ALA A 25 7.21 10.12 3.86
CA ALA A 25 7.77 11.33 4.45
C ALA A 25 7.15 11.66 5.81
N ARG A 26 5.81 11.62 5.92
CA ARG A 26 5.06 11.93 7.14
C ARG A 26 5.44 11.03 8.31
N TYR A 27 5.59 9.74 8.06
CA TYR A 27 5.94 8.75 9.08
C TYR A 27 7.43 8.41 9.13
N ARG A 28 8.28 9.15 8.40
CA ARG A 28 9.74 8.95 8.32
C ARG A 28 10.11 7.51 7.97
N LEU A 29 9.39 6.93 7.02
CA LEU A 29 9.69 5.64 6.44
C LEU A 29 10.83 5.80 5.41
N GLU A 30 11.55 4.70 5.18
CA GLU A 30 12.67 4.65 4.24
C GLU A 30 12.26 5.07 2.83
N ASP A 31 11.15 4.55 2.34
CA ASP A 31 10.64 4.78 0.99
C ASP A 31 9.14 4.41 0.87
N ALA A 32 8.56 4.68 -0.30
CA ALA A 32 7.22 4.21 -0.65
C ALA A 32 7.09 2.68 -0.53
N SER A 33 8.15 1.91 -0.79
CA SER A 33 8.14 0.46 -0.62
C SER A 33 7.86 0.06 0.84
N LYS A 34 8.36 0.82 1.83
CA LYS A 34 8.07 0.61 3.25
C LYS A 34 6.63 0.97 3.57
N ALA A 35 6.10 2.04 2.99
CA ALA A 35 4.67 2.40 3.13
C ALA A 35 3.76 1.27 2.60
N VAL A 36 4.04 0.74 1.41
CA VAL A 36 3.31 -0.40 0.83
C VAL A 36 3.39 -1.62 1.76
N ARG A 37 4.58 -1.98 2.27
CA ARG A 37 4.71 -3.10 3.22
C ARG A 37 3.87 -2.89 4.49
N CYS A 38 3.78 -1.67 5.01
CA CYS A 38 2.95 -1.37 6.17
C CYS A 38 1.46 -1.56 5.84
N LEU A 39 0.99 -1.10 4.68
CA LEU A 39 -0.39 -1.30 4.23
C LEU A 39 -0.72 -2.79 4.04
N VAL A 40 0.15 -3.52 3.34
CA VAL A 40 -0.04 -4.96 3.09
C VAL A 40 -0.04 -5.76 4.39
N ASN A 41 0.88 -5.47 5.32
CA ASN A 41 0.91 -6.13 6.62
C ASN A 41 -0.38 -5.86 7.41
N PHE A 42 -0.86 -4.61 7.43
CA PHE A 42 -2.10 -4.28 8.11
C PHE A 42 -3.29 -5.06 7.52
N ALA A 43 -3.39 -5.12 6.19
CA ALA A 43 -4.43 -5.90 5.53
C ALA A 43 -4.32 -7.41 5.84
N ILE A 44 -3.10 -7.96 5.93
CA ILE A 44 -2.90 -9.37 6.32
C ILE A 44 -3.37 -9.63 7.76
N ASP A 45 -3.07 -8.71 8.67
CA ASP A 45 -3.34 -8.89 10.11
C ASP A 45 -4.81 -8.63 10.49
N GLU A 46 -5.55 -7.86 9.68
CA GLU A 46 -6.95 -7.45 9.93
C GLU A 46 -7.91 -7.90 8.81
N PRO A 47 -8.46 -9.14 8.87
CA PRO A 47 -9.32 -9.69 7.82
C PRO A 47 -10.56 -8.86 7.50
N ASP A 48 -11.22 -8.30 8.53
CA ASP A 48 -12.42 -7.49 8.36
C ASP A 48 -12.14 -6.20 7.56
N GLU A 49 -10.91 -5.68 7.63
CA GLU A 49 -10.50 -4.52 6.83
C GLU A 49 -10.19 -4.90 5.38
N GLN A 50 -9.89 -6.18 5.08
CA GLN A 50 -9.74 -6.64 3.69
C GLN A 50 -11.05 -6.49 2.93
N ASP A 51 -12.17 -6.92 3.53
CA ASP A 51 -13.50 -6.79 2.91
C ASP A 51 -13.82 -5.31 2.66
N ARG A 52 -13.50 -4.42 3.62
CA ARG A 52 -13.68 -2.96 3.44
C ARG A 52 -12.76 -2.34 2.37
N ILE A 53 -11.64 -2.98 2.03
CA ILE A 53 -10.70 -2.54 1.00
C ILE A 53 -11.11 -3.07 -0.38
N PHE A 54 -11.59 -4.31 -0.47
CA PHE A 54 -11.78 -5.03 -1.74
C PHE A 54 -13.24 -5.24 -2.16
N ASP A 55 -14.20 -5.28 -1.23
CA ASP A 55 -15.63 -5.49 -1.52
C ASP A 55 -16.33 -4.18 -1.92
N GLU A 56 -15.84 -3.04 -1.42
CA GLU A 56 -16.33 -1.73 -1.83
C GLU A 56 -15.61 -1.24 -3.10
N VAL A 57 -16.36 -1.07 -4.20
CA VAL A 57 -15.83 -0.40 -5.40
C VAL A 57 -15.61 1.08 -5.11
N ARG A 58 -14.37 1.43 -4.76
CA ARG A 58 -13.94 2.82 -4.59
C ARG A 58 -13.35 3.34 -5.89
N CYS A 59 -14.25 3.69 -6.80
CA CYS A 59 -13.85 4.31 -8.03
C CYS A 59 -13.57 5.80 -7.79
N LEU A 60 -12.29 6.18 -7.82
CA LEU A 60 -11.89 7.59 -7.85
C LEU A 60 -11.78 8.12 -9.28
N ASP A 61 -11.81 7.23 -10.28
CA ASP A 61 -11.55 7.53 -11.69
C ASP A 61 -12.64 7.05 -12.68
N CYS A 62 -13.71 6.38 -12.25
CA CYS A 62 -14.84 6.14 -13.17
C CYS A 62 -15.78 7.34 -13.21
N GLY A 63 -15.52 8.18 -14.23
CA GLY A 63 -16.49 8.97 -14.97
C GLY A 63 -16.50 8.49 -16.42
#